data_AF-A0A1H2WD04-F1
#
_entry.id   AF-A0A1H2WD04-F1
#
_cell.length_a   1.000
_cell.length_b   1.000
_cell.length_c   1.000
_cell.angle_alpha   90.00
_cell.angle_beta   90.00
_cell.angle_gamma   90.00
#
_symmetry.space_group_name_H-M   'P 1'
#
loop_
_entity.id
_entity.type
_entity.pdbx_description
1 polymer ?
#
loop_
_entity_poly.entity_id
_entity_poly.type
_entity_poly.pdbx_seq_one_letter_code
_entity_poly.pdbx_strand_id
1 'polypeptide(L)' 'MRIVADPAAKRAAKIEKARAARRRAFQVETDPLIGKVLRGEISADDYAAHVAQVRARFPYPEEDQQ' A
#
# COMPACT_ATOMS: atom_id res chain seq x y z
N MET A 1 3.86 1.85 38.85
CA MET A 1 4.22 0.79 37.88
C MET A 1 4.08 1.36 36.47
N ARG A 2 5.19 1.67 35.77
CA ARG A 2 5.13 2.15 34.38
C ARG A 2 5.01 0.94 33.47
N ILE A 3 3.86 0.74 32.85
CA ILE A 3 3.68 -0.22 31.77
C ILE A 3 4.40 0.37 30.55
N VAL A 4 5.64 -0.01 30.33
CA VAL A 4 6.35 0.28 29.09
C VAL A 4 5.78 -0.64 28.02
N ALA A 5 5.02 -0.06 27.08
CA ALA A 5 4.47 -0.80 25.96
C ALA A 5 5.58 -1.51 25.17
N ASP A 6 5.37 -2.81 24.94
CA ASP A 6 6.32 -3.71 24.28
C ASP A 6 6.77 -3.15 22.92
N PRO A 7 8.09 -2.99 22.67
CA PRO A 7 8.61 -2.53 21.39
C PRO A 7 8.19 -3.42 20.20
N ALA A 8 7.98 -4.73 20.41
CA ALA A 8 7.50 -5.63 19.36
C ALA A 8 6.06 -5.28 18.94
N ALA A 9 5.18 -5.01 19.92
CA ALA A 9 3.80 -4.59 19.68
C ALA A 9 3.73 -3.25 18.93
N LYS A 10 4.63 -2.31 19.23
CA LYS A 10 4.74 -1.03 18.50
C LYS A 10 5.14 -1.24 17.03
N ARG A 11 6.10 -2.14 16.76
CA ARG A 11 6.54 -2.44 15.38
C ARG A 11 5.42 -3.12 14.58
N ALA A 12 4.73 -4.09 15.17
CA ALA A 12 3.58 -4.74 14.54
C ALA A 12 2.46 -3.75 14.20
N ALA A 13 2.11 -2.84 15.11
CA ALA A 13 1.12 -1.80 14.86
C ALA A 13 1.54 -0.84 13.70
N LYS A 14 2.83 -0.49 13.61
CA LYS A 14 3.35 0.32 12.50
C LYS A 14 3.21 -0.40 11.16
N ILE A 15 3.52 -1.70 11.13
CA ILE A 15 3.37 -2.55 9.93
C ILE A 15 1.92 -2.62 9.48
N GLU A 16 1.00 -2.92 10.40
CA GLU A 16 -0.43 -3.01 10.05
C GLU A 16 -1.01 -1.67 9.59
N LYS A 17 -0.58 -0.55 10.19
CA LYS A 17 -0.99 0.79 9.72
C LYS A 17 -0.52 1.07 8.30
N ALA A 18 0.75 0.75 7.98
CA ALA A 18 1.28 0.93 6.63
C ALA A 18 0.56 0.04 5.60
N ARG A 19 0.29 -1.22 5.96
CA ARG A 19 -0.48 -2.15 5.12
C ARG A 19 -1.91 -1.65 4.88
N ALA A 20 -2.59 -1.18 5.92
CA ALA A 20 -3.93 -0.62 5.81
C ALA A 20 -3.95 0.63 4.92
N ALA A 21 -2.96 1.51 5.04
CA ALA A 21 -2.84 2.69 4.20
C ALA A 21 -2.66 2.34 2.72
N ARG A 22 -1.74 1.41 2.40
CA ARG A 22 -1.53 0.94 1.02
C ARG A 22 -2.78 0.26 0.45
N ARG A 23 -3.44 -0.61 1.21
CA ARG A 23 -4.71 -1.25 0.78
C ARG A 23 -5.77 -0.23 0.41
N ARG A 24 -5.95 0.80 1.26
CA ARG A 24 -6.90 1.87 0.99
C ARG A 24 -6.55 2.66 -0.27
N ALA A 25 -5.27 2.93 -0.50
CA ALA A 25 -4.80 3.61 -1.70
C ALA A 25 -5.11 2.78 -2.96
N PHE A 26 -4.85 1.48 -2.96
CA PHE A 26 -5.23 0.61 -4.08
C PHE A 26 -6.73 0.59 -4.34
N GLN A 27 -7.54 0.46 -3.30
CA GLN A 27 -9.01 0.45 -3.43
C GLN A 27 -9.57 1.71 -4.07
N VAL A 28 -8.96 2.87 -3.79
CA VAL A 28 -9.42 4.16 -4.31
C VAL A 28 -8.82 4.47 -5.68
N GLU A 29 -7.53 4.22 -5.87
CA GLU A 29 -6.78 4.71 -7.02
C GLU A 29 -6.66 3.68 -8.14
N THR A 30 -6.62 2.38 -7.83
CA THR A 30 -6.22 1.33 -8.77
C THR A 30 -7.33 0.33 -9.06
N ASP A 31 -8.13 -0.07 -8.07
CA ASP A 31 -9.25 -1.00 -8.26
C ASP A 31 -10.27 -0.50 -9.31
N PRO A 32 -10.64 0.80 -9.37
CA PRO A 32 -11.54 1.29 -10.43
C PRO A 32 -10.96 1.19 -11.85
N LEU A 33 -9.63 1.08 -11.97
CA LEU A 33 -8.94 1.00 -13.25
C LEU A 33 -8.95 -0.41 -13.84
N ILE A 34 -9.09 -1.47 -13.03
CA ILE A 34 -9.02 -2.85 -13.54
C ILE A 34 -10.09 -3.13 -14.60
N GLY A 35 -11.30 -2.59 -14.41
CA GLY A 35 -12.37 -2.72 -15.40
C GLY A 35 -12.03 -2.03 -16.72
N LYS A 36 -11.30 -0.91 -16.66
CA LYS A 36 -10.81 -0.20 -17.85
C LYS A 36 -9.74 -1.00 -18.58
N VAL A 37 -8.82 -1.63 -17.84
CA VAL A 37 -7.80 -2.55 -18.41
C VAL A 37 -8.48 -3.70 -19.14
N LEU A 38 -9.45 -4.37 -18.50
CA LEU A 38 -10.14 -5.53 -19.06
C LEU A 38 -10.96 -5.20 -20.32
N ARG A 39 -11.45 -3.96 -20.43
CA ARG A 39 -12.13 -3.46 -21.63
C ARG A 39 -11.17 -2.90 -22.69
N GLY A 40 -9.87 -2.83 -22.41
CA GLY A 40 -8.87 -2.25 -23.31
C GLY A 40 -8.91 -0.71 -23.39
N GLU A 41 -9.56 -0.05 -22.43
CA GLU A 41 -9.66 1.42 -22.36
C GLU A 41 -8.36 2.08 -21.86
N ILE A 42 -7.55 1.34 -21.09
CA ILE A 42 -6.19 1.74 -20.70
C ILE A 42 -5.26 0.54 -20.91
N SER A 43 -3.97 0.81 -21.15
CA SER A 43 -2.99 -0.27 -21.31
C SER A 43 -2.66 -0.94 -19.97
N ALA A 44 -2.17 -2.18 -20.04
CA ALA A 44 -1.66 -2.87 -18.87
C ALA A 44 -0.43 -2.14 -18.27
N ASP A 45 0.36 -1.47 -19.10
CA ASP A 45 1.53 -0.70 -18.69
C ASP A 45 1.14 0.55 -17.90
N ASP A 46 0.09 1.27 -18.34
CA ASP A 46 -0.45 2.42 -17.62
C ASP A 46 -0.98 2.00 -16.24
N TYR A 47 -1.70 0.87 -16.19
CA TYR A 47 -2.15 0.31 -14.93
C TYR A 47 -0.98 -0.08 -14.01
N ALA A 48 0.06 -0.71 -14.55
CA ALA A 48 1.27 -1.05 -13.81
C ALA A 48 2.00 0.20 -13.29
N ALA A 49 2.03 1.29 -14.05
CA ALA A 49 2.58 2.57 -13.62
C ALA A 49 1.80 3.15 -12.44
N HIS A 50 0.46 3.10 -12.46
CA HIS A 50 -0.37 3.50 -11.32
C HIS A 50 -0.12 2.64 -10.08
N VAL A 51 -0.01 1.32 -10.24
CA VAL A 51 0.35 0.40 -9.14
C VAL A 51 1.70 0.79 -8.53
N ALA A 52 2.71 1.07 -9.37
CA ALA A 52 4.05 1.45 -8.93
C ALA A 52 4.03 2.77 -8.14
N GLN A 53 3.27 3.76 -8.60
CA GLN A 53 3.10 5.04 -7.90
C GLN A 53 2.47 4.85 -6.51
N VAL A 54 1.42 4.03 -6.39
CA VAL A 54 0.80 3.72 -5.09
C VAL A 54 1.79 3.03 -4.16
N ARG A 55 2.58 2.07 -4.65
CA ARG A 55 3.60 1.38 -3.85
C ARG A 55 4.67 2.34 -3.34
N ALA A 56 5.15 3.24 -4.20
CA ALA A 56 6.16 4.24 -3.86
C ALA A 56 5.65 5.26 -2.83
N ARG A 57 4.38 5.69 -2.92
CA ARG A 57 3.76 6.63 -1.97
C ARG A 57 3.44 6.00 -0.61
N PHE A 58 3.16 4.70 -0.60
CA PHE A 58 2.80 3.97 0.61
C PHE A 58 3.72 2.75 0.80
N PRO A 59 5.03 2.94 1.05
CA PRO A 59 5.97 1.83 1.23
C PRO A 59 5.57 0.95 2.41
N TYR A 60 5.84 -0.35 2.32
CA TYR A 60 5.84 -1.18 3.52
C TYR A 60 7.05 -0.83 4.38
N PRO A 61 6.96 -0.95 5.72
CA PRO A 61 8.09 -0.59 6.59
C PRO A 61 9.33 -1.45 6.38
N GLU A 62 9.20 -2.60 5.70
CA GLU A 62 10.29 -3.49 5.32
C GLU A 62 10.99 -3.03 4.02
N GLU A 63 10.26 -2.31 3.16
CA GLU A 63 10.77 -1.70 1.92
C GLU A 63 11.40 -0.33 2.19
N ASP A 64 10.97 0.36 3.25
CA ASP A 64 11.52 1.65 3.72
C ASP A 64 12.86 1.48 4.48
N GLN A 65 13.28 0.24 4.75
CA GLN A 65 14.52 -0.09 5.47
C GLN A 65 15.68 -0.47 4.55
N GLN A 66 15.49 -0.39 3.23
CA GLN A 66 16.53 -0.62 2.21
C GLN A 66 17.14 0.72 1.76
#